data_AF-U3TZG7-F1
#
_entry.id   AF-U3TZG7-F1
#
_cell.length_a   1.000
_cell.length_b   1.000
_cell.length_c   1.000
_cell.angle_alpha   90.00
_cell.angle_beta   90.00
_cell.angle_gamma   90.00
#
_symmetry.space_group_name_H-M   'P 1'
#
loop_
_entity.id
_entity.type
_entity.pdbx_description
1 polymer ?
#
loop_
_entity_poly.entity_id
_entity_poly.type
_entity_poly.pdbx_seq_one_letter_code
_entity_poly.pdbx_strand_id
1 'polypeptide(L)'
;MKLYEQYNKAFSAHYKQETGDNVVIRQSHGGSGKQATSVINGIRADVVTLALQSDVDAIADRGRIDKSWIKRLPDNSAPYTSTIVFLVCKGNAKGIHDWPNLIKPSVSVITPNPKNSGGARWNYLAA
;
A
#
# COMPACT_ATOMS: atom_id res chain seq x y z
N MET A 1 9.04 -1.11 -4.13
CA MET A 1 9.70 -2.43 -4.22
C MET A 1 10.96 -2.51 -3.37
N LYS A 2 11.91 -1.57 -3.50
CA LYS A 2 13.21 -1.63 -2.79
C LYS A 2 13.12 -1.80 -1.26
N LEU A 3 12.16 -1.13 -0.59
CA LEU A 3 11.95 -1.27 0.86
C LEU A 3 11.69 -2.72 1.26
N TYR A 4 10.66 -3.35 0.69
CA TYR A 4 10.30 -4.70 1.09
C TYR A 4 11.32 -5.76 0.61
N GLU A 5 12.02 -5.53 -0.50
CA GLU A 5 13.11 -6.41 -0.92
C GLU A 5 14.26 -6.40 0.13
N GLN A 6 14.61 -5.21 0.64
CA GLN A 6 15.61 -5.07 1.69
C GLN A 6 15.13 -5.66 3.01
N TYR A 7 13.89 -5.36 3.40
CA TYR A 7 13.30 -5.89 4.64
C TYR A 7 13.23 -7.41 4.63
N ASN A 8 12.82 -8.04 3.53
CA ASN A 8 12.74 -9.50 3.42
C ASN A 8 14.10 -10.17 3.64
N LYS A 9 15.18 -9.61 3.07
CA LYS A 9 16.54 -10.12 3.26
C LYS A 9 16.97 -10.01 4.73
N ALA A 10 16.69 -8.86 5.36
CA ALA A 10 16.99 -8.63 6.76
C ALA A 10 16.21 -9.59 7.68
N PHE A 11 14.89 -9.72 7.47
CA PHE A 11 14.04 -10.63 8.24
C PHE A 11 14.48 -12.09 8.08
N SER A 12 14.80 -12.53 6.86
CA SER A 12 15.20 -13.93 6.63
C SER A 12 16.52 -14.27 7.33
N ALA A 13 17.48 -13.32 7.33
CA ALA A 13 18.74 -13.49 8.06
C ALA A 13 18.52 -13.52 9.58
N HIS A 14 17.71 -12.59 10.09
CA HIS A 14 17.35 -12.51 11.50
C HIS A 14 16.63 -13.79 11.98
N TYR A 15 15.62 -14.25 11.24
CA TYR A 15 14.84 -15.44 11.58
C TYR A 15 15.71 -16.70 11.62
N LYS A 16 16.64 -16.85 10.67
CA LYS A 16 17.60 -17.95 10.66
C LYS A 16 18.55 -17.91 11.86
N GLN A 17 18.98 -16.71 12.26
CA GLN A 17 19.84 -16.55 13.43
C GLN A 17 19.11 -16.95 14.72
N GLU A 18 17.83 -16.62 14.84
CA GLU A 18 17.04 -16.92 16.06
C GLU A 18 16.56 -18.36 16.14
N THR A 19 16.16 -18.94 15.00
CA THR A 19 15.44 -20.23 14.98
C THR A 19 16.24 -21.37 14.34
N GLY A 20 17.23 -21.05 13.50
CA GLY A 20 17.91 -21.99 12.62
C GLY A 20 17.18 -22.26 11.29
N ASP A 21 15.92 -21.85 11.16
CA ASP A 21 15.10 -22.12 9.98
C ASP A 21 15.38 -21.18 8.81
N ASN A 22 15.15 -21.66 7.58
CA ASN A 22 15.27 -20.85 6.37
C ASN A 22 13.87 -20.42 5.90
N VAL A 23 13.58 -19.13 5.97
CA VAL A 23 12.35 -18.54 5.42
C VAL A 23 12.61 -17.92 4.05
N VAL A 24 11.71 -18.15 3.10
CA VAL A 24 11.76 -17.54 1.76
C VAL A 24 10.47 -16.76 1.53
N ILE A 25 10.60 -15.44 1.39
CA ILE A 25 9.46 -14.54 1.20
C ILE A 25 9.27 -14.24 -0.28
N ARG A 26 8.10 -14.58 -0.83
CA ARG A 26 7.70 -14.24 -2.20
C ARG A 26 6.78 -13.03 -2.18
N GLN A 27 6.94 -12.13 -3.15
CA GLN A 27 6.22 -10.86 -3.19
C GLN A 27 5.32 -10.75 -4.42
N SER A 28 4.17 -10.10 -4.24
CA SER A 28 3.26 -9.71 -5.32
C SER A 28 2.91 -8.23 -5.13
N HIS A 29 3.09 -7.42 -6.17
CA HIS A 29 2.83 -5.98 -6.13
C HIS A 29 1.78 -5.59 -7.17
N GLY A 30 0.86 -4.71 -6.78
CA GLY A 30 -0.20 -4.20 -7.63
C GLY A 30 -1.07 -3.21 -6.88
N GLY A 31 -2.11 -2.68 -7.54
CA GLY A 31 -3.10 -1.83 -6.89
C GLY A 31 -3.74 -2.56 -5.70
N SER A 32 -3.81 -1.87 -4.55
CA SER A 32 -4.24 -2.45 -3.27
C SER A 32 -5.59 -3.17 -3.33
N GLY A 33 -6.60 -2.58 -3.96
CA GLY A 33 -7.92 -3.22 -4.13
C GLY A 33 -7.86 -4.44 -5.07
N LYS A 34 -7.01 -4.41 -6.10
CA LYS A 34 -6.81 -5.58 -6.98
C LYS A 34 -6.14 -6.74 -6.24
N GLN A 35 -5.17 -6.45 -5.36
CA GLN A 35 -4.52 -7.46 -4.52
C GLN A 35 -5.48 -8.02 -3.47
N ALA A 36 -6.33 -7.20 -2.85
CA ALA A 36 -7.37 -7.71 -1.95
C ALA A 36 -8.32 -8.68 -2.66
N THR A 37 -8.81 -8.30 -3.85
CA THR A 37 -9.67 -9.17 -4.67
C THR A 37 -8.98 -10.48 -5.07
N SER A 38 -7.68 -10.47 -5.37
CA SER A 38 -6.96 -11.69 -5.74
C SER A 38 -6.86 -12.68 -4.57
N VAL A 39 -6.64 -12.19 -3.35
CA VAL A 39 -6.65 -13.00 -2.12
C VAL A 39 -8.05 -13.55 -1.83
N ILE A 40 -9.09 -12.72 -1.94
CA ILE A 40 -10.50 -13.15 -1.80
C ILE A 40 -10.80 -14.31 -2.77
N ASN A 41 -10.33 -14.20 -4.01
CA ASN A 41 -10.56 -15.17 -5.08
C ASN A 41 -9.62 -16.39 -5.05
N GLY A 42 -8.76 -16.51 -4.03
CA GLY A 42 -8.04 -17.75 -3.76
C GLY A 42 -6.51 -17.70 -3.90
N ILE A 43 -5.90 -16.54 -4.15
CA ILE A 43 -4.46 -16.41 -3.92
C ILE A 43 -4.18 -16.67 -2.44
N ARG A 44 -3.31 -17.64 -2.16
CA ARG A 44 -2.83 -17.94 -0.81
C ARG A 44 -1.73 -16.95 -0.45
N ALA A 45 -2.09 -15.91 0.29
CA ALA A 45 -1.14 -14.99 0.91
C ALA A 45 -1.12 -15.27 2.43
N ASP A 46 0.06 -15.51 2.98
CA ASP A 46 0.24 -15.69 4.43
C ASP A 46 0.14 -14.35 5.18
N VAL A 47 0.58 -13.26 4.53
CA VAL A 47 0.51 -11.90 5.05
C VAL A 47 0.08 -10.96 3.91
N VAL A 48 -0.76 -9.98 4.22
CA VAL A 48 -1.12 -8.89 3.31
C VAL A 48 -0.65 -7.55 3.88
N THR A 49 0.09 -6.77 3.10
CA THR A 49 0.53 -5.41 3.44
C THR A 49 -0.07 -4.41 2.45
N LEU A 50 -1.31 -4.00 2.74
CA LEU A 50 -2.15 -3.22 1.83
C LEU A 50 -2.13 -1.72 2.15
N ALA A 51 -2.62 -0.91 1.22
CA ALA A 51 -2.48 0.54 1.29
C ALA A 51 -3.45 1.25 2.25
N LEU A 52 -4.53 0.58 2.66
CA LEU A 52 -5.54 1.14 3.55
C LEU A 52 -6.40 0.04 4.18
N GLN A 53 -7.02 0.37 5.31
CA GLN A 53 -7.79 -0.53 6.16
C GLN A 53 -8.91 -1.25 5.41
N SER A 54 -9.69 -0.54 4.58
CA SER A 54 -10.89 -1.13 3.96
C SER A 54 -10.60 -2.24 2.96
N ASP A 55 -9.38 -2.32 2.41
CA ASP A 55 -8.98 -3.44 1.56
C ASP A 55 -8.71 -4.71 2.38
N VAL A 56 -8.23 -4.57 3.62
CA VAL A 56 -8.06 -5.70 4.55
C VAL A 56 -9.41 -6.11 5.15
N ASP A 57 -10.26 -5.14 5.48
CA ASP A 57 -11.64 -5.40 5.93
C ASP A 57 -12.42 -6.20 4.88
N ALA A 58 -12.28 -5.86 3.58
CA ALA A 58 -12.90 -6.61 2.50
C ALA A 58 -12.48 -8.09 2.45
N ILE A 59 -11.24 -8.40 2.82
CA ILE A 59 -10.75 -9.79 2.93
C ILE A 59 -11.34 -10.47 4.16
N ALA A 60 -11.40 -9.77 5.29
CA ALA A 60 -11.96 -10.27 6.54
C ALA A 60 -13.46 -10.57 6.44
N ASP A 61 -14.22 -9.70 5.77
CA ASP A 61 -15.65 -9.89 5.51
C ASP A 61 -15.95 -11.12 4.65
N ARG A 62 -14.96 -11.58 3.88
CA ARG A 62 -15.01 -12.82 3.09
C ARG A 62 -14.48 -14.04 3.85
N GLY A 63 -14.20 -13.90 5.16
CA GLY A 63 -13.82 -14.99 6.06
C GLY A 63 -12.38 -15.50 5.89
N ARG A 64 -11.54 -14.78 5.15
CA ARG A 64 -10.13 -15.15 4.90
C ARG A 64 -9.19 -14.62 5.98
N ILE A 65 -9.62 -13.57 6.70
CA ILE A 65 -8.96 -12.96 7.84
C ILE A 65 -10.01 -12.80 8.94
N ASP A 66 -9.58 -12.86 10.20
CA ASP A 66 -10.45 -12.60 11.33
C ASP A 66 -10.91 -11.13 11.38
N LYS A 67 -12.16 -10.90 11.78
CA LYS A 67 -12.76 -9.55 11.78
C LYS A 67 -12.13 -8.59 12.79
N SER A 68 -11.41 -9.09 13.79
CA SER A 68 -10.71 -8.26 14.79
C SER A 68 -9.26 -7.96 14.42
N TRP A 69 -8.85 -8.22 13.16
CA TRP A 69 -7.45 -8.12 12.70
C TRP A 69 -6.78 -6.80 13.07
N ILE A 70 -7.49 -5.68 12.96
CA ILE A 70 -6.92 -4.33 13.12
C ILE A 70 -6.34 -4.09 14.52
N LYS A 71 -6.84 -4.83 15.53
CA LYS A 71 -6.41 -4.74 16.94
C LYS A 71 -5.28 -5.69 17.29
N ARG A 72 -4.85 -6.57 16.37
CA ARG A 72 -3.84 -7.60 16.65
C ARG A 72 -2.43 -7.03 16.75
N LEU A 73 -2.19 -5.89 16.11
CA LEU A 73 -0.94 -5.17 16.15
C LEU A 73 -1.17 -3.71 16.58
N PRO A 74 -0.15 -3.05 17.17
CA PRO A 74 -0.23 -1.64 17.56
C PRO A 74 -0.61 -0.71 16.40
N ASP A 75 -1.02 0.52 16.75
CA ASP A 75 -1.22 1.62 15.80
C ASP A 75 -2.18 1.28 14.63
N ASN A 76 -3.28 0.62 14.96
CA ASN A 76 -4.27 0.12 13.98
C ASN A 76 -3.64 -0.80 12.92
N SER A 77 -2.64 -1.59 13.33
CA SER A 77 -1.85 -2.45 12.45
C SER A 77 -1.14 -1.71 11.31
N ALA A 78 -0.82 -0.42 11.52
CA ALA A 78 -0.08 0.42 10.59
C ALA A 78 1.31 0.78 11.16
N PRO A 79 2.35 -0.05 10.91
CA PRO A 79 3.69 0.17 11.47
C PRO A 79 4.42 1.40 10.89
N TYR A 80 3.85 2.03 9.85
CA TYR A 80 4.34 3.28 9.27
C TYR A 80 3.18 4.05 8.63
N THR A 81 3.34 5.37 8.49
CA THR A 81 2.42 6.23 7.75
C THR A 81 3.12 6.89 6.56
N SER A 82 2.33 7.52 5.69
CA SER A 82 2.83 8.36 4.60
C SER A 82 1.85 9.51 4.38
N THR A 83 2.12 10.35 3.38
CA THR A 83 1.23 11.45 3.01
C THR A 83 1.23 11.66 1.50
N ILE A 84 0.29 12.44 1.00
CA ILE A 84 0.19 12.79 -0.41
C ILE A 84 0.96 14.09 -0.66
N VAL A 85 1.80 14.07 -1.70
CA VAL A 85 2.60 15.22 -2.14
C VAL A 85 2.56 15.32 -3.65
N PHE A 86 2.87 16.50 -4.19
CA PHE A 86 3.06 16.68 -5.62
C PHE A 86 4.51 16.41 -6.00
N LEU A 87 4.71 15.56 -7.01
CA LEU A 87 5.98 15.43 -7.69
C LEU A 87 5.90 16.20 -9.02
N VAL A 88 6.78 17.19 -9.20
CA VAL A 88 6.83 18.03 -10.40
C VAL A 88 8.15 17.87 -11.14
N CYS A 89 8.14 18.13 -12.45
CA CYS A 89 9.37 18.18 -13.23
C CYS A 89 10.31 19.30 -12.74
N LYS A 90 11.61 19.12 -12.97
CA LYS A 90 12.66 20.08 -12.60
C LYS A 90 12.29 21.50 -13.02
N GLY A 91 12.45 22.46 -12.10
CA GLY A 91 12.17 23.88 -12.32
C GLY A 91 10.71 24.30 -12.09
N ASN A 92 9.78 23.36 -11.88
CA ASN A 92 8.36 23.66 -11.61
C ASN A 92 7.75 24.68 -12.60
N ALA A 93 7.94 24.46 -13.90
CA ALA A 93 7.53 25.41 -14.95
C ALA A 93 6.02 25.75 -14.96
N LYS A 94 5.19 24.95 -14.28
CA LYS A 94 3.74 25.16 -14.15
C LYS A 94 3.34 25.89 -12.86
N GLY A 95 4.29 26.23 -12.00
CA GLY A 95 4.06 26.95 -10.74
C GLY A 95 3.06 26.22 -9.84
N ILE A 96 3.28 24.91 -9.65
CA ILE A 96 2.43 24.08 -8.78
C ILE A 96 2.97 24.21 -7.36
N HIS A 97 2.15 24.77 -6.48
CA HIS A 97 2.45 24.95 -5.07
C HIS A 97 1.35 24.39 -4.18
N ASP A 98 0.11 24.30 -4.69
CA ASP A 98 -1.04 23.85 -3.93
C ASP A 98 -2.15 23.28 -4.83
N TRP A 99 -3.16 22.64 -4.22
CA TRP A 99 -4.30 21.99 -4.88
C TRP A 99 -5.01 22.85 -5.95
N PRO A 100 -5.27 24.16 -5.74
CA PRO A 100 -5.91 24.99 -6.76
C PRO A 100 -5.09 25.12 -8.06
N ASN A 101 -3.80 24.81 -8.04
CA ASN A 101 -2.98 24.84 -9.25
C ASN A 101 -3.25 23.63 -10.16
N LEU A 102 -3.79 22.54 -9.64
CA LEU A 102 -4.03 21.30 -10.39
C LEU A 102 -5.18 21.41 -11.39
N ILE A 103 -6.12 22.35 -11.18
CA ILE A 103 -7.29 22.56 -12.05
C ILE A 103 -7.05 23.55 -13.19
N LYS A 104 -5.83 24.12 -13.29
CA LYS A 104 -5.50 25.07 -14.35
C LYS A 104 -5.54 24.38 -15.72
N PRO A 105 -6.09 25.01 -16.79
CA PRO A 105 -6.22 24.38 -18.11
C PRO A 105 -4.91 23.86 -18.72
N SER A 106 -3.77 24.47 -18.36
CA SER A 106 -2.45 24.12 -18.88
C SER A 106 -1.72 23.03 -18.08
N VAL A 107 -2.38 22.47 -17.06
CA VAL A 107 -1.84 21.45 -16.15
C VAL A 107 -2.47 20.10 -16.47
N SER A 108 -1.63 19.09 -16.72
CA SER A 108 -2.05 17.70 -16.88
C SER A 108 -1.66 16.94 -15.63
N VAL A 109 -2.66 16.37 -14.94
CA VAL A 109 -2.48 15.62 -13.69
C VAL A 109 -2.45 14.13 -13.99
N ILE A 110 -1.45 13.44 -13.46
CA ILE A 110 -1.35 11.99 -13.51
C ILE A 110 -1.71 11.44 -12.12
N THR A 111 -2.80 10.68 -12.04
CA THR A 111 -3.23 10.01 -10.81
C THR A 111 -3.74 8.59 -11.15
N PRO A 112 -3.47 7.57 -10.30
CA PRO A 112 -3.95 6.21 -10.55
C PRO A 112 -5.48 6.07 -10.44
N ASN A 113 -6.02 4.92 -10.84
CA ASN A 113 -7.46 4.66 -10.81
C ASN A 113 -7.96 4.30 -9.39
N PRO A 114 -8.94 5.03 -8.81
CA PRO A 114 -9.45 4.76 -7.45
C PRO A 114 -10.17 3.41 -7.32
N LYS A 115 -10.65 2.81 -8.42
CA LYS A 115 -11.31 1.50 -8.39
C LYS A 115 -10.35 0.35 -8.05
N ASN A 116 -9.04 0.52 -8.25
CA ASN A 116 -8.07 -0.56 -8.05
C ASN A 116 -6.87 -0.16 -7.18
N SER A 117 -6.63 1.14 -6.95
CA SER A 117 -5.49 1.65 -6.19
C SER A 117 -5.92 2.30 -4.88
N GLY A 118 -5.29 1.91 -3.77
CA GLY A 118 -5.47 2.60 -2.48
C GLY A 118 -4.85 4.00 -2.48
N GLY A 119 -3.68 4.17 -3.09
CA GLY A 119 -3.06 5.49 -3.25
C GLY A 119 -3.93 6.46 -4.06
N ALA A 120 -4.66 5.96 -5.07
CA ALA A 120 -5.62 6.79 -5.80
C ALA A 120 -6.78 7.28 -4.93
N ARG A 121 -7.28 6.43 -4.01
CA ARG A 121 -8.31 6.83 -3.04
C ARG A 121 -7.76 7.88 -2.07
N TRP A 122 -6.52 7.73 -1.61
CA TRP A 122 -5.85 8.77 -0.81
C TRP A 122 -5.67 10.08 -1.58
N ASN A 123 -5.25 10.04 -2.85
CA ASN A 123 -5.13 11.23 -3.69
C ASN A 123 -6.47 11.96 -3.84
N TYR A 124 -7.56 11.22 -4.00
CA TYR A 124 -8.90 11.78 -4.11
C TYR A 124 -9.37 12.42 -2.80
N LEU A 125 -9.08 11.80 -1.65
CA LEU A 125 -9.45 12.33 -0.33
C LEU A 125 -8.61 13.54 0.11
N ALA A 126 -7.42 13.71 -0.46
CA ALA A 126 -6.54 14.83 -0.15
C ALA A 126 -6.88 16.11 -0.95
N ALA A 127 -7.64 15.99 -2.03
CA ALA A 127 -7.98 17.06 -2.96
C ALA A 127 -9.25 17.84 -2.59
#